data_AF-A0A3B8VDX5-F1
#
_entry.id   AF-A0A3B8VDX5-F1
#
_cell.length_a   1.000
_cell.length_b   1.000
_cell.length_c   1.000
_cell.angle_alpha   90.00
_cell.angle_beta   90.00
_cell.angle_gamma   90.00
#
_symmetry.space_group_name_H-M   'P 1'
#
loop_
_entity.id
_entity.type
_entity.pdbx_description
1 polymer ?
#
loop_
_entity_poly.entity_id
_entity_poly.type
_entity_poly.pdbx_seq_one_letter_code
_entity_poly.pdbx_strand_id
1 'polypeptide(L)'
;MDIQQRIDELMKQNNIDTYITLLRKIFKCSVRDESKTDVQWATNQKSNFTNMLKGKRPFTLEMILGLEHVLHTSMDSIINDLPYNERYQPRGLEYTVACDDFSAYLKLDGETDDEAVNILRNTDEYNKSLLDYIIKYRSVNGIRFLREKHNFFFNPMNNMFNTDSSMPIICGNFDSAPMEIAKLLAEKEETNLFIEIFDPFYEISRYVDTDRYLYNKKEFIRTVLTSGKVLQKMLSSKEMSIKDANRGLISCGYNFDDVSFINPLLRLLLQEAVNQGNYTYIKQIVDFGRDFNKKQLQFIHERLSEKQLKNIRVDDSGYLSDGRTKIGNLLVYCEPIDPTLPDRIKILLNELTAQKEELELLSEIDYDGGVHKSFKIVDNKYVLKKSSNNPVEYEMLRYMGSKGFSKVPEFYETKDGVDKFGYIQGETFKYKQGRTNEKLNSLICFLKEFHGKCEQKLGKGQVYLHGKYDNEDIIYDGENVKAVINWDNCYIGNPYEDLVEIIFEWTDISSYIRRNDRVLRSIREILKIYRGDETSESDLAQIMKDCLEKKLERIDKSANNYSWWYETIKHAETFVDLYEDELNNF
;
A
#
# COMPACT_ATOMS: atom_id res chain seq x y z
N MET A 1 45.37 10.95 43.25
CA MET A 1 46.18 12.18 43.06
C MET A 1 45.27 13.35 42.72
N ASP A 2 45.65 14.61 42.98
CA ASP A 2 44.90 15.76 42.48
C ASP A 2 44.98 15.79 40.94
N ILE A 3 43.85 15.99 40.25
CA ILE A 3 43.80 15.98 38.78
C ILE A 3 44.68 17.08 38.19
N GLN A 4 44.81 18.20 38.91
CA GLN A 4 45.71 19.28 38.53
C GLN A 4 47.17 18.80 38.55
N GLN A 5 47.56 18.09 39.60
CA GLN A 5 48.91 17.54 39.73
C GLN A 5 49.21 16.51 38.64
N ARG A 6 48.25 15.63 38.31
CA ARG A 6 48.40 14.66 37.21
C ARG A 6 48.61 15.33 35.87
N ILE A 7 47.80 16.35 35.55
CA ILE A 7 47.94 17.11 34.30
C ILE A 7 49.28 17.85 34.26
N ASP A 8 49.74 18.42 35.36
CA ASP A 8 51.05 19.10 35.43
C ASP A 8 52.22 18.13 35.17
N GLU A 9 52.14 16.90 35.68
CA GLU A 9 53.14 15.85 35.41
C GLU A 9 53.15 15.45 33.93
N LEU A 10 51.98 15.19 33.35
CA LEU A 10 51.84 14.84 31.94
C LEU A 10 52.28 15.99 31.01
N MET A 11 52.00 17.24 31.39
CA MET A 11 52.48 18.41 30.64
C MET A 11 54.00 18.50 30.62
N LYS A 12 54.68 18.21 31.74
CA LYS A 12 56.14 18.15 31.80
C LYS A 12 56.70 17.05 30.91
N GLN A 13 56.10 15.85 30.95
CA GLN A 13 56.49 14.73 30.09
C GLN A 13 56.33 15.07 28.59
N ASN A 14 55.35 15.91 28.25
CA ASN A 14 55.04 16.31 26.88
C ASN A 14 55.66 17.67 26.45
N ASN A 15 56.61 18.21 27.22
CA ASN A 15 57.27 19.50 26.96
C ASN A 15 56.27 20.66 26.77
N ILE A 16 55.34 20.83 27.71
CA ILE A 16 54.33 21.89 27.71
C ILE A 16 54.47 22.75 28.96
N ASP A 17 54.90 23.99 28.76
CA ASP A 17 55.39 24.82 29.88
C ASP A 17 54.28 25.57 30.63
N THR A 18 53.12 25.80 29.99
CA THR A 18 52.01 26.56 30.59
C THR A 18 50.64 26.03 30.16
N TYR A 19 49.62 26.25 31.00
CA TYR A 19 48.23 25.94 30.61
C TYR A 19 47.75 26.73 29.39
N ILE A 20 48.27 27.94 29.15
CA ILE A 20 47.95 28.67 27.92
C ILE A 20 48.52 27.93 26.70
N THR A 21 49.74 27.41 26.78
CA THR A 21 50.34 26.59 25.72
C THR A 21 49.53 25.30 25.51
N LEU A 22 49.12 24.63 26.58
CA LEU A 22 48.24 23.46 26.53
C LEU A 22 46.92 23.80 25.82
N LEU A 23 46.22 24.85 26.26
CA LEU A 23 44.95 25.28 25.69
C LEU A 23 45.07 25.67 24.21
N ARG A 24 46.18 26.30 23.80
CA ARG A 24 46.44 26.59 22.38
C ARG A 24 46.64 25.32 21.56
N LYS A 25 47.30 24.29 22.12
CA LYS A 25 47.43 22.97 21.47
C LYS A 25 46.07 22.27 21.36
N ILE A 26 45.28 22.30 22.45
CA ILE A 26 43.90 21.77 22.50
C ILE A 26 43.02 22.43 21.44
N PHE A 27 43.07 23.76 21.30
CA PHE A 27 42.28 24.48 20.30
C PHE A 27 42.51 23.96 18.88
N LYS A 28 43.77 23.66 18.53
CA LYS A 28 44.18 23.21 17.20
C LYS A 28 43.72 21.78 16.89
N CYS A 29 43.59 20.92 17.91
CA CYS A 29 43.19 19.53 17.70
C CYS A 29 41.70 19.25 17.94
N SER A 30 40.99 20.02 18.79
CA SER A 30 39.65 19.61 19.28
C SER A 30 38.55 20.67 19.20
N VAL A 31 38.85 21.94 18.92
CA VAL A 31 37.85 23.04 18.98
C VAL A 31 37.61 23.69 17.62
N ARG A 32 38.69 23.97 16.87
CA ARG A 32 38.69 24.49 15.47
C ARG A 32 37.57 25.49 15.12
N ASP A 33 37.34 26.48 15.98
CA ASP A 33 36.44 27.61 15.70
C ASP A 33 37.16 28.62 14.78
N GLU A 34 36.87 28.59 13.48
CA GLU A 34 37.50 29.44 12.46
C GLU A 34 37.31 30.95 12.71
N SER A 35 36.35 31.34 13.54
CA SER A 35 36.10 32.75 13.89
C SER A 35 37.08 33.29 14.95
N LYS A 36 37.91 32.44 15.56
CA LYS A 36 38.81 32.80 16.67
C LYS A 36 40.23 32.34 16.42
N THR A 37 41.20 33.14 16.89
CA THR A 37 42.60 32.69 16.94
C THR A 37 42.83 31.75 18.14
N ASP A 38 43.84 30.87 18.05
CA ASP A 38 44.24 29.97 19.13
C ASP A 38 44.58 30.73 20.43
N VAL A 39 45.22 31.90 20.30
CA VAL A 39 45.55 32.79 21.42
C VAL A 39 44.29 33.37 22.08
N GLN A 40 43.34 33.89 21.29
CA GLN A 40 42.11 34.48 21.82
C GLN A 40 41.28 33.43 22.55
N TRP A 41 41.12 32.24 21.95
CA TRP A 41 40.38 31.15 22.58
C TRP A 41 41.04 30.68 23.88
N ALA A 42 42.35 30.42 23.86
CA ALA A 42 43.08 29.94 25.04
C ALA A 42 43.03 30.94 26.21
N THR A 43 43.12 32.24 25.90
CA THR A 43 43.00 33.31 26.91
C THR A 43 41.62 33.30 27.55
N ASN A 44 40.57 33.19 26.74
CA ASN A 44 39.18 33.14 27.22
C ASN A 44 38.89 31.88 28.05
N GLN A 45 39.51 30.74 27.71
CA GLN A 45 39.29 29.48 28.41
C GLN A 45 40.14 29.28 29.66
N LYS A 46 41.17 30.10 29.90
CA LYS A 46 42.08 29.94 31.06
C LYS A 46 41.33 29.83 32.40
N SER A 47 40.36 30.71 32.64
CA SER A 47 39.59 30.71 33.88
C SER A 47 38.67 29.48 33.98
N ASN A 48 38.01 29.11 32.87
CA ASN A 48 37.17 27.91 32.80
C ASN A 48 37.98 26.64 33.07
N PHE A 49 39.14 26.50 32.42
CA PHE A 49 40.03 25.37 32.61
C PHE A 49 40.53 25.28 34.07
N THR A 50 40.89 26.41 34.67
CA THR A 50 41.25 26.46 36.10
C THR A 50 40.11 25.97 37.00
N ASN A 51 38.87 26.32 36.68
CA ASN A 51 37.70 25.83 37.41
C ASN A 51 37.45 24.33 37.18
N MET A 52 37.78 23.80 36.01
CA MET A 52 37.71 22.36 35.72
C MET A 52 38.73 21.56 36.53
N LEU A 53 39.98 22.02 36.55
CA LEU A 53 41.05 21.42 37.36
C LEU A 53 40.69 21.36 38.86
N LYS A 54 39.98 22.38 39.36
CA LYS A 54 39.51 22.45 40.76
C LYS A 54 38.21 21.67 41.02
N GLY A 55 37.68 20.94 40.05
CA GLY A 55 36.41 20.22 40.14
C GLY A 55 35.17 21.11 40.29
N LYS A 56 35.30 22.44 40.11
CA LYS A 56 34.18 23.39 40.18
C LYS A 56 33.29 23.36 38.94
N ARG A 57 33.81 22.79 37.85
CA ARG A 57 33.11 22.61 36.58
C ARG A 57 33.53 21.27 35.98
N PRO A 58 32.64 20.49 35.35
CA PRO A 58 33.07 19.34 34.58
C PRO A 58 33.92 19.77 33.38
N PHE A 59 34.85 18.90 32.96
CA PHE A 59 35.55 19.06 31.69
C PHE A 59 34.53 18.97 30.54
N THR A 60 34.64 19.88 29.56
CA THR A 60 33.85 19.75 28.32
C THR A 60 34.47 18.68 27.44
N LEU A 61 33.68 18.20 26.49
CA LEU A 61 34.08 17.16 25.54
C LEU A 61 35.31 17.56 24.73
N GLU A 62 35.36 18.81 24.25
CA GLU A 62 36.51 19.35 23.53
C GLU A 62 37.77 19.36 24.42
N MET A 63 37.59 19.65 25.71
CA MET A 63 38.70 19.66 26.66
C MET A 63 39.20 18.24 26.95
N ILE A 64 38.30 17.27 27.09
CA ILE A 64 38.64 15.86 27.28
C ILE A 64 39.46 15.36 26.10
N LEU A 65 38.91 15.47 24.88
CA LEU A 65 39.56 15.00 23.66
C LEU A 65 40.88 15.72 23.39
N GLY A 66 40.91 17.03 23.64
CA GLY A 66 42.13 17.81 23.48
C GLY A 66 43.22 17.42 24.48
N LEU A 67 42.86 17.17 25.74
CA LEU A 67 43.80 16.70 26.76
C LEU A 67 44.34 15.33 26.39
N GLU A 68 43.46 14.40 26.02
CA GLU A 68 43.83 13.07 25.58
C GLU A 68 44.79 13.10 24.40
N HIS A 69 44.51 13.98 23.44
CA HIS A 69 45.34 14.14 22.26
C HIS A 69 46.71 14.75 22.54
N VAL A 70 46.75 15.82 23.34
CA VAL A 70 47.98 16.57 23.59
C VAL A 70 48.88 15.89 24.63
N LEU A 71 48.29 15.12 25.55
CA LEU A 71 49.00 14.44 26.62
C LEU A 71 49.26 12.95 26.34
N HIS A 72 48.75 12.43 25.21
CA HIS A 72 48.94 11.04 24.78
C HIS A 72 48.52 10.01 25.84
N THR A 73 47.37 10.23 26.49
CA THR A 73 46.81 9.29 27.46
C THR A 73 45.30 9.51 27.61
N SER A 74 44.52 8.50 28.01
CA SER A 74 43.06 8.66 28.17
C SER A 74 42.71 9.50 29.39
N MET A 75 41.56 10.17 29.36
CA MET A 75 41.07 10.98 30.47
C MET A 75 40.77 10.12 31.69
N ASP A 76 40.37 8.87 31.49
CA ASP A 76 40.22 7.89 32.58
C ASP A 76 41.57 7.62 33.28
N SER A 77 42.66 7.52 32.51
CA SER A 77 44.01 7.38 33.06
C SER A 77 44.49 8.64 33.79
N ILE A 78 44.05 9.82 33.34
CA ILE A 78 44.29 11.11 34.02
C ILE A 78 43.53 11.16 35.35
N ILE A 79 42.26 10.77 35.35
CA ILE A 79 41.38 10.86 36.53
C ILE A 79 41.75 9.81 37.58
N ASN A 80 41.99 8.57 37.15
CA ASN A 80 42.21 7.43 38.04
C ASN A 80 43.69 7.14 38.32
N ASP A 81 44.61 7.98 37.81
CA ASP A 81 46.06 7.85 38.00
C ASP A 81 46.60 6.48 37.54
N LEU A 82 46.10 6.01 36.38
CA LEU A 82 46.50 4.73 35.80
C LEU A 82 47.89 4.85 35.13
N PRO A 83 48.62 3.72 34.96
CA PRO A 83 49.93 3.72 34.32
C PRO A 83 49.89 4.40 32.96
N TYR A 84 50.90 5.24 32.69
CA TYR A 84 51.05 5.89 31.39
C TYR A 84 51.21 4.81 30.31
N ASN A 85 50.27 4.76 29.37
CA ASN A 85 50.31 3.82 28.26
C ASN A 85 51.03 4.46 27.08
N GLU A 86 52.31 4.12 26.88
CA GLU A 86 53.12 4.58 25.73
C GLU A 86 52.53 4.18 24.37
N ARG A 87 51.60 3.22 24.34
CA ARG A 87 50.90 2.79 23.11
C ARG A 87 49.57 3.52 22.89
N TYR A 88 49.18 4.45 23.76
CA TYR A 88 47.96 5.23 23.56
C TYR A 88 48.12 6.08 22.29
N GLN A 89 47.44 5.68 21.23
CA GLN A 89 47.35 6.45 20.01
C GLN A 89 46.19 7.43 20.16
N PRO A 90 46.44 8.75 20.30
CA PRO A 90 45.37 9.74 20.39
C PRO A 90 44.55 9.90 19.10
N ARG A 91 44.78 9.03 18.11
CA ARG A 91 44.06 8.91 16.84
C ARG A 91 43.27 7.59 16.81
N GLY A 92 42.37 7.41 17.76
CA GLY A 92 41.40 6.30 17.76
C GLY A 92 40.13 6.63 16.98
N LEU A 93 39.17 5.69 16.99
CA LEU A 93 37.84 5.88 16.40
C LEU A 93 37.18 7.17 16.95
N GLU A 94 37.13 7.31 18.28
CA GLU A 94 36.49 8.45 18.96
C GLU A 94 37.07 9.81 18.55
N TYR A 95 38.41 9.95 18.57
CA TYR A 95 39.07 11.20 18.19
C TYR A 95 38.79 11.57 16.73
N THR A 96 38.84 10.60 15.82
CA THR A 96 38.57 10.83 14.39
C THR A 96 37.15 11.32 14.19
N VAL A 97 36.19 10.70 14.87
CA VAL A 97 34.80 11.10 14.77
C VAL A 97 34.54 12.47 15.38
N ALA A 98 35.10 12.75 16.55
CA ALA A 98 34.90 14.04 17.20
C ALA A 98 35.54 15.21 16.42
N CYS A 99 36.61 14.95 15.66
CA CYS A 99 37.19 15.93 14.74
C CYS A 99 36.29 16.21 13.52
N ASP A 100 35.45 15.24 13.13
CA ASP A 100 34.57 15.26 11.96
C ASP A 100 35.26 15.75 10.65
N ASP A 101 36.54 15.41 10.47
CA ASP A 101 37.31 15.74 9.26
C ASP A 101 37.36 14.55 8.32
N PHE A 102 36.80 14.68 7.11
CA PHE A 102 36.77 13.63 6.10
C PHE A 102 38.17 13.05 5.81
N SER A 103 39.22 13.88 5.81
CA SER A 103 40.59 13.42 5.58
C SER A 103 41.14 12.56 6.71
N ALA A 104 40.62 12.71 7.93
CA ALA A 104 41.00 11.88 9.07
C ALA A 104 40.38 10.49 8.94
N TYR A 105 39.13 10.38 8.49
CA TYR A 105 38.50 9.09 8.19
C TYR A 105 39.24 8.29 7.11
N LEU A 106 39.68 8.95 6.03
CA LEU A 106 40.46 8.29 4.98
C LEU A 106 41.80 7.73 5.47
N LYS A 107 42.43 8.39 6.46
CA LYS A 107 43.65 7.88 7.07
C LYS A 107 43.36 6.68 7.96
N LEU A 108 42.31 6.80 8.77
CA LEU A 108 41.84 5.74 9.68
C LEU A 108 41.46 4.45 8.93
N ASP A 109 40.87 4.57 7.74
CA ASP A 109 40.54 3.41 6.88
C ASP A 109 41.77 2.63 6.38
N GLY A 110 42.95 3.28 6.35
CA GLY A 110 44.21 2.64 5.98
C GLY A 110 44.89 1.92 7.15
N GLU A 111 44.38 2.05 8.38
CA GLU A 111 45.02 1.54 9.59
C GLU A 111 44.50 0.13 9.95
N THR A 112 45.40 -0.70 10.46
CA THR A 112 45.10 -2.07 10.90
C THR A 112 45.55 -2.29 12.34
N ASP A 113 44.88 -3.19 13.04
CA ASP A 113 45.32 -3.66 14.34
C ASP A 113 46.52 -4.63 14.23
N ASP A 114 46.94 -5.16 15.39
CA ASP A 114 48.06 -6.11 15.50
C ASP A 114 47.80 -7.44 14.76
N GLU A 115 46.54 -7.75 14.42
CA GLU A 115 46.13 -8.92 13.63
C GLU A 115 45.97 -8.61 12.13
N ALA A 116 46.42 -7.43 11.69
CA ALA A 116 46.26 -6.91 10.33
C ALA A 116 44.79 -6.78 9.88
N VAL A 117 43.87 -6.63 10.83
CA VAL A 117 42.46 -6.35 10.59
C VAL A 117 42.25 -4.84 10.59
N ASN A 118 41.53 -4.32 9.59
CA ASN A 118 41.20 -2.90 9.51
C ASN A 118 40.48 -2.45 10.81
N ILE A 119 40.97 -1.38 11.42
CA ILE A 119 40.51 -0.92 12.75
C ILE A 119 39.03 -0.50 12.77
N LEU A 120 38.44 -0.17 11.62
CA LEU A 120 37.02 0.19 11.51
C LEU A 120 36.08 -1.02 11.68
N ARG A 121 36.62 -2.26 11.59
CA ARG A 121 35.84 -3.50 11.77
C ARG A 121 35.65 -3.88 13.23
N ASN A 122 36.49 -3.36 14.12
CA ASN A 122 36.50 -3.75 15.52
C ASN A 122 35.82 -2.69 16.37
N THR A 123 35.39 -3.10 17.55
CA THR A 123 35.13 -2.16 18.63
C THR A 123 36.46 -1.77 19.28
N ASP A 124 36.53 -0.53 19.77
CA ASP A 124 37.68 -0.08 20.55
C ASP A 124 37.71 -0.70 21.96
N GLU A 125 38.66 -0.29 22.79
CA GLU A 125 38.81 -0.74 24.18
C GLU A 125 37.59 -0.47 25.09
N TYR A 126 36.68 0.42 24.65
CA TYR A 126 35.42 0.74 25.33
C TYR A 126 34.23 -0.04 24.76
N ASN A 127 34.50 -1.02 23.91
CA ASN A 127 33.51 -1.79 23.18
C ASN A 127 32.57 -0.91 22.33
N LYS A 128 33.12 0.18 21.75
CA LYS A 128 32.40 1.10 20.86
C LYS A 128 32.90 0.99 19.43
N SER A 129 31.96 0.97 18.49
CA SER A 129 32.23 1.00 17.06
C SER A 129 32.36 2.44 16.54
N LEU A 130 32.86 2.57 15.30
CA LEU A 130 32.85 3.85 14.58
C LEU A 130 31.44 4.46 14.52
N LEU A 131 30.41 3.62 14.29
CA LEU A 131 29.03 4.08 14.15
C LEU A 131 28.44 4.58 15.49
N ASP A 132 28.81 3.93 16.61
CA ASP A 132 28.42 4.40 17.94
C ASP A 132 28.97 5.81 18.20
N TYR A 133 30.22 6.06 17.80
CA TYR A 133 30.81 7.39 17.89
C TYR A 133 30.17 8.38 16.92
N ILE A 134 29.89 7.99 15.67
CA ILE A 134 29.23 8.87 14.69
C ILE A 134 27.90 9.39 15.25
N ILE A 135 27.12 8.51 15.89
CA ILE A 135 25.85 8.88 16.53
C ILE A 135 26.12 9.75 17.77
N LYS A 136 27.03 9.34 18.66
CA LYS A 136 27.37 10.08 19.90
C LYS A 136 27.81 11.52 19.61
N TYR A 137 28.67 11.70 18.61
CA TYR A 137 29.29 12.97 18.24
C TYR A 137 28.55 13.71 17.12
N ARG A 138 27.46 13.12 16.60
CA ARG A 138 26.64 13.70 15.53
C ARG A 138 27.46 14.09 14.29
N SER A 139 28.40 13.22 13.90
CA SER A 139 29.35 13.47 12.82
C SER A 139 28.71 13.25 11.44
N VAL A 140 28.72 14.30 10.60
CA VAL A 140 28.17 14.23 9.24
C VAL A 140 29.20 13.69 8.27
N ASN A 141 30.47 14.10 8.40
CA ASN A 141 31.52 13.63 7.50
C ASN A 141 31.84 12.15 7.73
N GLY A 142 31.60 11.61 8.92
CA GLY A 142 31.63 10.17 9.17
C GLY A 142 30.58 9.40 8.37
N ILE A 143 29.33 9.88 8.35
CA ILE A 143 28.27 9.26 7.52
C ILE A 143 28.62 9.37 6.03
N ARG A 144 29.10 10.55 5.60
CA ARG A 144 29.53 10.78 4.21
C ARG A 144 30.66 9.84 3.80
N PHE A 145 31.67 9.69 4.66
CA PHE A 145 32.78 8.76 4.46
C PHE A 145 32.26 7.32 4.30
N LEU A 146 31.40 6.87 5.20
CA LEU A 146 30.79 5.54 5.12
C LEU A 146 30.03 5.34 3.80
N ARG A 147 29.27 6.36 3.35
CA ARG A 147 28.54 6.30 2.08
C ARG A 147 29.49 6.20 0.88
N GLU A 148 30.46 7.10 0.80
CA GLU A 148 31.33 7.26 -0.36
C GLU A 148 32.39 6.15 -0.48
N LYS A 149 32.86 5.57 0.63
CA LYS A 149 33.94 4.57 0.63
C LYS A 149 33.49 3.14 0.85
N HIS A 150 32.42 2.94 1.58
CA HIS A 150 31.95 1.61 1.94
C HIS A 150 30.53 1.32 1.47
N ASN A 151 29.98 2.17 0.60
CA ASN A 151 28.63 2.05 0.05
C ASN A 151 27.61 1.85 1.18
N PHE A 152 27.71 2.64 2.25
CA PHE A 152 26.77 2.60 3.36
C PHE A 152 25.39 3.02 2.90
N PHE A 153 24.35 2.23 3.16
CA PHE A 153 22.96 2.58 2.90
C PHE A 153 22.03 1.81 3.84
N PHE A 154 20.84 2.35 4.10
CA PHE A 154 19.83 1.67 4.88
C PHE A 154 19.19 0.56 4.04
N ASN A 155 19.24 -0.67 4.54
CA ASN A 155 18.55 -1.80 3.95
C ASN A 155 17.18 -1.99 4.62
N PRO A 156 16.09 -1.62 3.92
CA PRO A 156 14.74 -1.77 4.43
C PRO A 156 14.34 -3.20 4.82
N MET A 157 14.89 -4.24 4.17
CA MET A 157 14.47 -5.63 4.40
C MET A 157 14.79 -6.14 5.80
N ASN A 158 15.93 -5.71 6.34
CA ASN A 158 16.42 -6.18 7.63
C ASN A 158 16.40 -5.09 8.70
N ASN A 159 15.90 -3.88 8.35
CA ASN A 159 15.93 -2.69 9.20
C ASN A 159 17.33 -2.36 9.75
N MET A 160 18.36 -2.51 8.91
CA MET A 160 19.77 -2.36 9.27
C MET A 160 20.51 -1.61 8.17
N PHE A 161 21.71 -1.10 8.48
CA PHE A 161 22.60 -0.60 7.45
C PHE A 161 23.39 -1.72 6.79
N ASN A 162 23.51 -1.62 5.46
CA ASN A 162 24.38 -2.44 4.65
C ASN A 162 25.59 -1.62 4.19
N THR A 163 26.66 -2.34 3.92
CA THR A 163 27.92 -1.88 3.32
C THR A 163 28.37 -2.93 2.32
N ASP A 164 29.42 -2.63 1.56
CA ASP A 164 30.06 -3.64 0.72
C ASP A 164 30.58 -4.82 1.56
N SER A 165 30.52 -6.03 1.00
CA SER A 165 30.74 -7.32 1.68
C SER A 165 32.11 -7.47 2.37
N SER A 166 33.04 -6.55 2.13
CA SER A 166 34.34 -6.48 2.77
C SER A 166 34.36 -5.70 4.09
N MET A 167 33.24 -5.20 4.63
CA MET A 167 33.27 -4.47 5.90
C MET A 167 31.96 -4.61 6.68
N PRO A 168 31.79 -5.64 7.53
CA PRO A 168 30.68 -5.66 8.47
C PRO A 168 30.92 -4.55 9.51
N ILE A 169 30.24 -3.41 9.37
CA ILE A 169 30.25 -2.39 10.42
C ILE A 169 29.48 -2.97 11.60
N ILE A 170 30.20 -3.38 12.64
CA ILE A 170 29.60 -3.84 13.89
C ILE A 170 28.92 -2.63 14.52
N CYS A 171 27.61 -2.70 14.74
CA CYS A 171 26.88 -1.67 15.48
C CYS A 171 26.41 -2.25 16.81
N GLY A 172 26.67 -1.54 17.92
CA GLY A 172 26.22 -1.98 19.25
C GLY A 172 24.71 -1.85 19.46
N ASN A 173 24.01 -1.04 18.64
CA ASN A 173 22.60 -0.71 18.84
C ASN A 173 21.82 -0.56 17.52
N PHE A 174 21.71 -1.66 16.78
CA PHE A 174 21.11 -1.73 15.44
C PHE A 174 19.69 -1.14 15.34
N ASP A 175 18.89 -1.22 16.40
CA ASP A 175 17.47 -0.85 16.34
C ASP A 175 17.20 0.66 16.34
N SER A 176 18.10 1.46 16.91
CA SER A 176 17.95 2.91 17.05
C SER A 176 18.81 3.72 16.07
N ALA A 177 19.93 3.17 15.63
CA ALA A 177 20.88 3.86 14.76
C ALA A 177 20.26 4.47 13.48
N PRO A 178 19.36 3.78 12.74
CA PRO A 178 18.77 4.36 11.54
C PRO A 178 17.96 5.63 11.79
N MET A 179 17.22 5.66 12.90
CA MET A 179 16.40 6.82 13.27
C MET A 179 17.27 8.01 13.69
N GLU A 180 18.33 7.77 14.47
CA GLU A 180 19.26 8.82 14.90
C GLU A 180 20.02 9.44 13.73
N ILE A 181 20.44 8.63 12.75
CA ILE A 181 21.08 9.11 11.52
C ILE A 181 20.10 9.91 10.66
N ALA A 182 18.85 9.44 10.51
CA ALA A 182 17.83 10.18 9.77
C ALA A 182 17.57 11.57 10.39
N LYS A 183 17.43 11.64 11.72
CA LYS A 183 17.29 12.93 12.44
C LYS A 183 18.48 13.84 12.19
N LEU A 184 19.69 13.32 12.38
CA LEU A 184 20.92 14.10 12.20
C LEU A 184 21.01 14.71 10.80
N LEU A 185 20.83 13.90 9.75
CA LEU A 185 20.91 14.37 8.37
C LEU A 185 19.81 15.38 8.03
N ALA A 186 18.58 15.16 8.53
CA ALA A 186 17.47 16.08 8.32
C ALA A 186 17.68 17.42 9.05
N GLU A 187 18.17 17.39 10.29
CA GLU A 187 18.48 18.59 11.09
C GLU A 187 19.63 19.41 10.51
N LYS A 188 20.66 18.73 9.97
CA LYS A 188 21.81 19.37 9.31
C LYS A 188 21.52 19.74 7.85
N GLU A 189 20.31 19.47 7.38
CA GLU A 189 19.86 19.72 6.00
C GLU A 189 20.73 19.02 4.93
N GLU A 190 21.38 17.92 5.29
CA GLU A 190 22.22 17.08 4.43
C GLU A 190 21.38 16.23 3.49
N THR A 191 20.62 16.92 2.63
CA THR A 191 19.45 16.38 1.94
C THR A 191 19.84 15.31 0.93
N ASN A 192 20.92 15.54 0.16
CA ASN A 192 21.37 14.55 -0.83
C ASN A 192 21.88 13.28 -0.13
N LEU A 193 22.67 13.43 0.93
CA LEU A 193 23.17 12.31 1.71
C LEU A 193 22.02 11.54 2.38
N PHE A 194 20.98 12.25 2.85
CA PHE A 194 19.76 11.61 3.36
C PHE A 194 19.14 10.67 2.33
N ILE A 195 18.92 11.14 1.09
CA ILE A 195 18.30 10.34 0.02
C ILE A 195 19.20 9.18 -0.41
N GLU A 196 20.52 9.39 -0.46
CA GLU A 196 21.48 8.35 -0.79
C GLU A 196 21.53 7.23 0.25
N ILE A 197 21.35 7.55 1.53
CA ILE A 197 21.29 6.58 2.62
C ILE A 197 19.92 5.90 2.70
N PHE A 198 18.83 6.67 2.62
CA PHE A 198 17.46 6.21 2.79
C PHE A 198 16.70 6.26 1.47
N ASP A 199 17.09 5.44 0.48
CA ASP A 199 16.41 5.35 -0.82
C ASP A 199 15.03 4.67 -0.67
N PRO A 200 13.92 5.42 -0.78
CA PRO A 200 12.59 4.84 -0.64
C PRO A 200 12.23 3.93 -1.82
N PHE A 201 12.88 4.07 -2.99
CA PHE A 201 12.57 3.25 -4.16
C PHE A 201 13.10 1.81 -4.03
N TYR A 202 13.92 1.53 -3.02
CA TYR A 202 14.38 0.17 -2.75
C TYR A 202 13.21 -0.79 -2.48
N GLU A 203 12.14 -0.31 -1.81
CA GLU A 203 10.96 -1.13 -1.48
C GLU A 203 10.16 -1.59 -2.69
N ILE A 204 10.25 -0.87 -3.82
CA ILE A 204 9.52 -1.26 -5.03
C ILE A 204 10.06 -2.58 -5.56
N SER A 205 11.39 -2.70 -5.56
CA SER A 205 12.13 -3.82 -6.17
C SER A 205 12.18 -5.11 -5.35
N ARG A 206 11.77 -5.08 -4.07
CA ARG A 206 11.90 -6.24 -3.16
C ARG A 206 10.74 -6.33 -2.19
N TYR A 207 10.39 -7.55 -1.79
CA TYR A 207 9.46 -7.77 -0.68
C TYR A 207 10.11 -7.29 0.63
N VAL A 208 9.38 -6.46 1.39
CA VAL A 208 9.82 -5.93 2.67
C VAL A 208 8.84 -6.37 3.76
N ASP A 209 9.38 -6.90 4.85
CA ASP A 209 8.60 -7.14 6.07
C ASP A 209 8.16 -5.80 6.69
N THR A 210 6.85 -5.59 6.74
CA THR A 210 6.25 -4.28 7.10
C THR A 210 6.23 -4.03 8.61
N ASP A 211 6.37 -5.07 9.44
CA ASP A 211 6.22 -4.97 10.91
C ASP A 211 7.45 -4.34 11.60
N ARG A 212 8.64 -4.43 10.99
CA ARG A 212 9.90 -3.88 11.55
C ARG A 212 10.40 -2.65 10.79
N TYR A 213 9.55 -2.04 9.99
CA TYR A 213 9.95 -1.10 8.96
C TYR A 213 10.22 0.32 9.47
N LEU A 214 11.47 0.82 9.34
CA LEU A 214 11.82 2.21 9.72
C LEU A 214 10.86 3.24 9.10
N TYR A 215 10.52 3.09 7.82
CA TYR A 215 9.69 4.08 7.14
C TYR A 215 8.24 4.09 7.61
N ASN A 216 7.76 3.02 8.26
CA ASN A 216 6.44 3.01 8.92
C ASN A 216 6.48 3.68 10.31
N LYS A 217 7.67 4.00 10.86
CA LYS A 217 7.76 4.69 12.14
C LYS A 217 7.28 6.13 11.99
N LYS A 218 6.25 6.50 12.76
CA LYS A 218 5.71 7.88 12.81
C LYS A 218 6.81 8.92 13.03
N GLU A 219 7.82 8.59 13.83
CA GLU A 219 8.97 9.46 14.09
C GLU A 219 9.77 9.77 12.80
N PHE A 220 10.05 8.76 11.97
CA PHE A 220 10.75 8.93 10.68
C PHE A 220 9.93 9.80 9.72
N ILE A 221 8.64 9.50 9.57
CA ILE A 221 7.71 10.27 8.72
C ILE A 221 7.67 11.74 9.17
N ARG A 222 7.62 11.99 10.48
CA ARG A 222 7.66 13.36 11.02
C ARG A 222 8.98 14.06 10.74
N THR A 223 10.12 13.38 10.89
CA THR A 223 11.44 13.94 10.54
C THR A 223 11.51 14.38 9.08
N VAL A 224 10.94 13.59 8.16
CA VAL A 224 10.87 13.96 6.74
C VAL A 224 9.94 15.15 6.51
N LEU A 225 8.73 15.14 7.10
CA LEU A 225 7.75 16.24 6.92
C LEU A 225 8.25 17.58 7.46
N THR A 226 8.89 17.59 8.63
CA THR A 226 9.36 18.82 9.28
C THR A 226 10.59 19.41 8.59
N SER A 227 11.42 18.59 7.94
CA SER A 227 12.51 19.06 7.10
C SER A 227 12.02 19.41 5.70
N GLY A 228 11.72 20.70 5.49
CA GLY A 228 11.21 21.18 4.20
C GLY A 228 12.08 20.80 3.00
N LYS A 229 13.41 20.78 3.15
CA LYS A 229 14.33 20.38 2.06
C LYS A 229 14.28 18.88 1.76
N VAL A 230 14.21 18.03 2.80
CA VAL A 230 14.08 16.58 2.63
C VAL A 230 12.73 16.23 2.03
N LEU A 231 11.63 16.82 2.52
CA LEU A 231 10.31 16.65 1.91
C LEU A 231 10.34 17.00 0.41
N GLN A 232 10.92 18.14 0.04
CA GLN A 232 11.01 18.55 -1.37
C GLN A 232 11.80 17.57 -2.24
N LYS A 233 12.84 16.91 -1.70
CA LYS A 233 13.53 15.83 -2.42
C LYS A 233 12.77 14.50 -2.44
N MET A 234 11.93 14.25 -1.44
CA MET A 234 11.04 13.09 -1.40
C MET A 234 9.87 13.21 -2.39
N LEU A 235 9.46 14.42 -2.79
CA LEU A 235 8.53 14.65 -3.91
C LEU A 235 9.21 14.31 -5.25
N SER A 236 9.41 13.02 -5.48
CA SER A 236 10.15 12.51 -6.63
C SER A 236 9.50 11.26 -7.23
N SER A 237 9.89 10.98 -8.47
CA SER A 237 9.58 9.76 -9.20
C SER A 237 10.86 9.19 -9.79
N LYS A 238 10.85 7.88 -10.08
CA LYS A 238 12.00 7.15 -10.64
C LYS A 238 11.51 6.24 -11.76
N GLU A 239 12.20 6.30 -12.89
CA GLU A 239 12.05 5.31 -13.95
C GLU A 239 12.78 4.03 -13.54
N MET A 240 12.11 2.89 -13.69
CA MET A 240 12.64 1.57 -13.38
C MET A 240 12.16 0.58 -14.43
N SER A 241 12.97 -0.45 -14.72
CA SER A 241 12.48 -1.54 -15.56
C SER A 241 11.37 -2.32 -14.85
N ILE A 242 10.42 -2.89 -15.60
CA ILE A 242 9.43 -3.83 -15.05
C ILE A 242 10.18 -4.99 -14.36
N LYS A 243 11.29 -5.44 -14.96
CA LYS A 243 12.12 -6.51 -14.39
C LYS A 243 12.70 -6.14 -13.03
N ASP A 244 13.18 -4.92 -12.85
CA ASP A 244 13.77 -4.48 -11.58
C ASP A 244 12.69 -4.22 -10.53
N ALA A 245 11.55 -3.64 -10.92
CA ALA A 245 10.41 -3.41 -10.03
C ALA A 245 9.74 -4.72 -9.56
N ASN A 246 9.87 -5.80 -10.34
CA ASN A 246 9.29 -7.11 -10.06
C ASN A 246 10.36 -8.18 -9.80
N ARG A 247 11.54 -7.79 -9.33
CA ARG A 247 12.62 -8.73 -9.07
C ARG A 247 12.17 -9.78 -8.05
N GLY A 248 12.19 -11.05 -8.46
CA GLY A 248 11.73 -12.18 -7.64
C GLY A 248 10.27 -12.58 -7.86
N LEU A 249 9.55 -11.91 -8.76
CA LEU A 249 8.19 -12.27 -9.20
C LEU A 249 8.19 -12.79 -10.65
N ILE A 250 7.13 -13.51 -11.04
CA ILE A 250 6.91 -13.93 -12.44
C ILE A 250 6.29 -12.76 -13.19
N SER A 251 7.10 -12.04 -13.99
CA SER A 251 6.64 -10.97 -14.87
C SER A 251 5.81 -11.52 -16.03
N CYS A 252 4.63 -10.96 -16.29
CA CYS A 252 3.92 -11.19 -17.54
C CYS A 252 4.54 -10.36 -18.69
N GLY A 253 4.39 -10.87 -19.91
CA GLY A 253 5.03 -10.35 -21.11
C GLY A 253 4.43 -9.03 -21.61
N TYR A 254 4.62 -7.95 -20.85
CA TYR A 254 4.44 -6.59 -21.36
C TYR A 254 5.51 -6.28 -22.41
N ASN A 255 5.15 -5.52 -23.44
CA ASN A 255 6.03 -5.12 -24.54
C ASN A 255 6.73 -3.76 -24.31
N PHE A 256 6.62 -3.23 -23.10
CA PHE A 256 7.28 -2.00 -22.65
C PHE A 256 8.03 -2.29 -21.34
N ASP A 257 9.05 -1.48 -21.05
CA ASP A 257 9.89 -1.63 -19.85
C ASP A 257 10.17 -0.29 -19.16
N ASP A 258 9.71 0.82 -19.75
CA ASP A 258 9.90 2.19 -19.30
C ASP A 258 8.76 2.62 -18.37
N VAL A 259 8.71 2.04 -17.16
CA VAL A 259 7.70 2.39 -16.15
C VAL A 259 8.23 3.37 -15.11
N SER A 260 7.41 4.37 -14.81
CA SER A 260 7.68 5.34 -13.75
C SER A 260 7.00 4.93 -12.46
N PHE A 261 7.71 5.08 -11.34
CA PHE A 261 7.15 4.94 -10.01
C PHE A 261 7.27 6.25 -9.26
N ILE A 262 6.23 6.63 -8.53
CA ILE A 262 6.28 7.70 -7.55
C ILE A 262 6.91 7.17 -6.26
N ASN A 263 7.59 8.04 -5.51
CA ASN A 263 8.14 7.69 -4.21
C ASN A 263 7.04 7.07 -3.33
N PRO A 264 7.18 5.80 -2.91
CA PRO A 264 6.11 5.09 -2.26
C PRO A 264 5.86 5.55 -0.81
N LEU A 265 6.78 6.31 -0.22
CA LEU A 265 6.58 6.92 1.10
C LEU A 265 5.61 8.11 1.09
N LEU A 266 5.29 8.67 -0.08
CA LEU A 266 4.40 9.82 -0.16
C LEU A 266 3.01 9.53 0.41
N ARG A 267 2.53 8.27 0.36
CA ARG A 267 1.25 7.90 0.99
C ARG A 267 1.29 8.07 2.52
N LEU A 268 2.39 7.66 3.15
CA LEU A 268 2.58 7.75 4.60
C LEU A 268 2.81 9.19 5.04
N LEU A 269 3.56 9.96 4.23
CA LEU A 269 3.75 11.39 4.43
C LEU A 269 2.43 12.15 4.31
N LEU A 270 1.60 11.82 3.31
CA LEU A 270 0.27 12.41 3.15
C LEU A 270 -0.63 12.08 4.35
N GLN A 271 -0.66 10.81 4.77
CA GLN A 271 -1.48 10.38 5.91
C GLN A 271 -1.10 11.15 7.19
N GLU A 272 0.19 11.26 7.51
CA GLU A 272 0.64 11.99 8.69
C GLU A 272 0.41 13.51 8.55
N ALA A 273 0.56 14.09 7.35
CA ALA A 273 0.24 15.49 7.11
C ALA A 273 -1.26 15.79 7.32
N VAL A 274 -2.14 14.87 6.92
CA VAL A 274 -3.59 14.96 7.17
C VAL A 274 -3.89 14.82 8.66
N ASN A 275 -3.28 13.86 9.36
CA ASN A 275 -3.43 13.69 10.81
C ASN A 275 -3.03 14.94 11.61
N GLN A 276 -2.04 15.69 11.12
CA GLN A 276 -1.61 16.97 11.72
C GLN A 276 -2.48 18.17 11.28
N GLY A 277 -3.40 17.99 10.33
CA GLY A 277 -4.17 19.08 9.73
C GLY A 277 -3.31 20.12 8.99
N ASN A 278 -2.09 19.76 8.57
CA ASN A 278 -1.13 20.70 8.00
C ASN A 278 -1.38 20.91 6.50
N TYR A 279 -2.16 21.93 6.17
CA TYR A 279 -2.54 22.25 4.79
C TYR A 279 -1.35 22.42 3.83
N THR A 280 -0.24 23.00 4.29
CA THR A 280 0.93 23.26 3.43
C THR A 280 1.55 21.96 2.94
N TYR A 281 1.76 21.00 3.85
CA TYR A 281 2.33 19.70 3.49
C TYR A 281 1.36 18.88 2.62
N ILE A 282 0.07 18.85 3.00
CA ILE A 282 -0.97 18.18 2.22
C ILE A 282 -0.98 18.71 0.79
N LYS A 283 -1.02 20.04 0.61
CA LYS A 283 -1.06 20.66 -0.71
C LYS A 283 0.18 20.31 -1.55
N GLN A 284 1.38 20.38 -0.97
CA GLN A 284 2.62 20.05 -1.70
C GLN A 284 2.62 18.59 -2.19
N ILE A 285 2.23 17.65 -1.32
CA ILE A 285 2.22 16.22 -1.66
C ILE A 285 1.12 15.91 -2.68
N VAL A 286 -0.09 16.44 -2.49
CA VAL A 286 -1.22 16.20 -3.38
C VAL A 286 -1.01 16.83 -4.75
N ASP A 287 -0.49 18.06 -4.85
CA ASP A 287 -0.24 18.70 -6.15
C ASP A 287 0.75 17.87 -6.98
N PHE A 288 1.86 17.44 -6.36
CA PHE A 288 2.85 16.59 -7.01
C PHE A 288 2.23 15.24 -7.44
N GLY A 289 1.51 14.58 -6.52
CA GLY A 289 0.91 13.27 -6.78
C GLY A 289 -0.19 13.31 -7.84
N ARG A 290 -1.02 14.36 -7.90
CA ARG A 290 -2.07 14.50 -8.92
C ARG A 290 -1.48 14.65 -10.32
N ASP A 291 -0.43 15.45 -10.46
CA ASP A 291 0.24 15.63 -11.74
C ASP A 291 0.95 14.35 -12.19
N PHE A 292 1.55 13.62 -11.24
CA PHE A 292 2.10 12.29 -11.51
C PHE A 292 1.01 11.29 -11.92
N ASN A 293 -0.08 11.20 -11.15
CA ASN A 293 -1.19 10.28 -11.40
C ASN A 293 -1.78 10.49 -12.80
N LYS A 294 -2.01 11.73 -13.23
CA LYS A 294 -2.49 12.02 -14.60
C LYS A 294 -1.58 11.45 -15.68
N LYS A 295 -0.27 11.65 -15.53
CA LYS A 295 0.73 11.13 -16.48
C LYS A 295 0.77 9.60 -16.47
N GLN A 296 0.68 9.00 -15.28
CA GLN A 296 0.70 7.55 -15.12
C GLN A 296 -0.56 6.90 -15.72
N LEU A 297 -1.73 7.50 -15.51
CA LEU A 297 -3.00 7.07 -16.10
C LEU A 297 -2.95 7.16 -17.62
N GLN A 298 -2.50 8.30 -18.16
CA GLN A 298 -2.32 8.46 -19.60
C GLN A 298 -1.35 7.42 -20.17
N PHE A 299 -0.19 7.21 -19.52
CA PHE A 299 0.79 6.19 -19.90
C PHE A 299 0.16 4.80 -20.00
N ILE A 300 -0.65 4.43 -19.01
CA ILE A 300 -1.32 3.12 -18.95
C ILE A 300 -2.36 3.00 -20.06
N HIS A 301 -3.19 4.01 -20.27
CA HIS A 301 -4.21 4.01 -21.32
C HIS A 301 -3.64 3.95 -22.74
N GLU A 302 -2.47 4.57 -22.98
CA GLU A 302 -1.82 4.57 -24.28
C GLU A 302 -1.10 3.25 -24.60
N ARG A 303 -0.56 2.56 -23.59
CA ARG A 303 0.26 1.35 -23.79
C ARG A 303 -0.49 0.04 -23.59
N LEU A 304 -1.57 0.02 -22.81
CA LEU A 304 -2.33 -1.20 -22.55
C LEU A 304 -3.54 -1.31 -23.46
N SER A 305 -3.75 -2.51 -24.00
CA SER A 305 -5.01 -2.84 -24.65
C SER A 305 -6.17 -2.82 -23.66
N GLU A 306 -7.41 -2.63 -24.13
CA GLU A 306 -8.60 -2.71 -23.28
C GLU A 306 -8.66 -4.00 -22.47
N LYS A 307 -8.23 -5.13 -23.05
CA LYS A 307 -8.19 -6.42 -22.34
C LYS A 307 -7.20 -6.42 -21.18
N GLN A 308 -6.03 -5.78 -21.35
CA GLN A 308 -5.03 -5.67 -20.29
C GLN A 308 -5.47 -4.68 -19.21
N LEU A 309 -6.02 -3.53 -19.61
CA LEU A 309 -6.54 -2.51 -18.70
C LEU A 309 -7.56 -3.10 -17.71
N LYS A 310 -8.44 -3.97 -18.18
CA LYS A 310 -9.46 -4.66 -17.35
C LYS A 310 -8.88 -5.54 -16.24
N ASN A 311 -7.61 -5.95 -16.34
CA ASN A 311 -6.95 -6.76 -15.34
C ASN A 311 -6.12 -5.93 -14.35
N ILE A 312 -5.90 -4.64 -14.63
CA ILE A 312 -5.12 -3.77 -13.74
C ILE A 312 -5.96 -3.42 -12.51
N ARG A 313 -5.32 -3.48 -11.34
CA ARG A 313 -5.85 -3.09 -10.04
C ARG A 313 -4.89 -2.11 -9.39
N VAL A 314 -5.44 -1.21 -8.59
CA VAL A 314 -4.69 -0.34 -7.67
C VAL A 314 -4.84 -0.95 -6.28
N ASP A 315 -3.74 -1.28 -5.62
CA ASP A 315 -3.80 -1.72 -4.21
C ASP A 315 -3.84 -0.52 -3.23
N ASP A 316 -4.01 -0.81 -1.93
CA ASP A 316 -4.04 0.24 -0.90
C ASP A 316 -2.70 0.95 -0.69
N SER A 317 -1.62 0.39 -1.22
CA SER A 317 -0.31 1.05 -1.27
C SER A 317 -0.13 1.92 -2.52
N GLY A 318 -1.12 1.93 -3.41
CA GLY A 318 -1.16 2.66 -4.67
C GLY A 318 -0.52 1.92 -5.85
N TYR A 319 -0.05 0.67 -5.69
CA TYR A 319 0.60 -0.06 -6.78
C TYR A 319 -0.41 -0.49 -7.85
N LEU A 320 -0.02 -0.29 -9.10
CA LEU A 320 -0.74 -0.71 -10.28
C LEU A 320 -0.24 -2.09 -10.68
N SER A 321 -1.09 -3.11 -10.64
CA SER A 321 -0.70 -4.47 -11.02
C SER A 321 -1.84 -5.27 -11.63
N ASP A 322 -1.52 -6.31 -12.38
CA ASP A 322 -2.48 -7.32 -12.83
C ASP A 322 -2.59 -8.52 -11.87
N GLY A 323 -2.24 -8.32 -10.61
CA GLY A 323 -2.12 -9.38 -9.60
C GLY A 323 -0.82 -10.18 -9.67
N ARG A 324 0.02 -10.00 -10.69
CA ARG A 324 1.34 -10.66 -10.79
C ARG A 324 2.49 -9.68 -11.00
N THR A 325 2.28 -8.65 -11.81
CA THR A 325 3.33 -7.70 -12.21
C THR A 325 2.92 -6.28 -11.88
N LYS A 326 3.77 -5.59 -11.13
CA LYS A 326 3.70 -4.14 -10.91
C LYS A 326 4.11 -3.42 -12.18
N ILE A 327 3.27 -2.50 -12.64
CA ILE A 327 3.49 -1.68 -13.85
C ILE A 327 3.49 -0.18 -13.55
N GLY A 328 3.55 0.18 -12.27
CA GLY A 328 3.59 1.55 -11.78
C GLY A 328 2.96 1.66 -10.40
N ASN A 329 2.77 2.89 -9.93
CA ASN A 329 1.97 3.20 -8.75
C ASN A 329 1.36 4.60 -8.87
N LEU A 330 0.32 4.86 -8.10
CA LEU A 330 -0.34 6.14 -7.95
C LEU A 330 -0.13 6.64 -6.52
N LEU A 331 -0.16 7.96 -6.33
CA LEU A 331 -0.42 8.50 -5.00
C LEU A 331 -1.90 8.27 -4.67
N VAL A 332 -2.16 7.59 -3.55
CA VAL A 332 -3.51 7.29 -3.07
C VAL A 332 -3.65 7.75 -1.61
N TYR A 333 -4.88 8.08 -1.23
CA TYR A 333 -5.28 8.30 0.16
C TYR A 333 -6.37 7.28 0.49
N CYS A 334 -6.05 6.32 1.38
CA CYS A 334 -6.89 5.13 1.61
C CYS A 334 -7.72 5.21 2.90
N GLU A 335 -7.54 6.24 3.71
CA GLU A 335 -8.30 6.44 4.94
C GLU A 335 -9.63 7.14 4.65
N PRO A 336 -10.69 6.89 5.44
CA PRO A 336 -11.90 7.70 5.40
C PRO A 336 -11.57 9.18 5.64
N ILE A 337 -12.05 10.06 4.77
CA ILE A 337 -11.84 11.50 4.93
C ILE A 337 -12.66 11.98 6.13
N ASP A 338 -11.96 12.42 7.18
CA ASP A 338 -12.59 12.95 8.40
C ASP A 338 -13.47 14.17 8.05
N PRO A 339 -14.78 14.13 8.39
CA PRO A 339 -15.72 15.21 8.07
C PRO A 339 -15.35 16.55 8.73
N THR A 340 -14.57 16.53 9.81
CA THR A 340 -14.10 17.71 10.54
C THR A 340 -12.95 18.45 9.84
N LEU A 341 -12.35 17.85 8.80
CA LEU A 341 -11.30 18.50 8.03
C LEU A 341 -11.82 19.74 7.27
N PRO A 342 -11.00 20.79 7.12
CA PRO A 342 -11.32 21.94 6.28
C PRO A 342 -11.71 21.55 4.84
N ASP A 343 -12.72 22.22 4.26
CA ASP A 343 -13.23 21.92 2.91
C ASP A 343 -12.15 21.91 1.83
N ARG A 344 -11.19 22.83 1.92
CA ARG A 344 -10.03 22.90 1.01
C ARG A 344 -9.17 21.63 1.03
N ILE A 345 -9.08 20.92 2.17
CA ILE A 345 -8.34 19.65 2.28
C ILE A 345 -9.20 18.52 1.71
N LYS A 346 -10.49 18.49 2.06
CA LYS A 346 -11.43 17.49 1.54
C LYS A 346 -11.49 17.51 0.01
N ILE A 347 -11.50 18.70 -0.60
CA ILE A 347 -11.44 18.86 -2.06
C ILE A 347 -10.18 18.20 -2.63
N LEU A 348 -9.00 18.52 -2.10
CA LEU A 348 -7.72 17.96 -2.57
C LEU A 348 -7.69 16.42 -2.47
N LEU A 349 -8.16 15.87 -1.36
CA LEU A 349 -8.20 14.42 -1.15
C LEU A 349 -9.22 13.75 -2.07
N ASN A 350 -10.42 14.33 -2.24
CA ASN A 350 -11.44 13.82 -3.16
C ASN A 350 -10.96 13.80 -4.61
N GLU A 351 -10.23 14.83 -5.06
CA GLU A 351 -9.67 14.88 -6.40
C GLU A 351 -8.61 13.79 -6.62
N LEU A 352 -7.80 13.49 -5.59
CA LEU A 352 -6.83 12.39 -5.64
C LEU A 352 -7.55 11.03 -5.68
N THR A 353 -8.60 10.85 -4.86
CA THR A 353 -9.42 9.63 -4.85
C THR A 353 -10.10 9.39 -6.19
N ALA A 354 -10.64 10.43 -6.85
CA ALA A 354 -11.27 10.31 -8.16
C ALA A 354 -10.32 9.73 -9.23
N GLN A 355 -9.02 10.03 -9.17
CA GLN A 355 -8.01 9.49 -10.09
C GLN A 355 -7.72 8.01 -9.84
N LYS A 356 -7.83 7.54 -8.59
CA LYS A 356 -7.77 6.11 -8.26
C LYS A 356 -9.01 5.39 -8.81
N GLU A 357 -10.18 5.99 -8.59
CA GLU A 357 -11.48 5.43 -9.01
C GLU A 357 -11.58 5.26 -10.53
N GLU A 358 -10.91 6.11 -11.33
CA GLU A 358 -10.84 5.98 -12.79
C GLU A 358 -10.40 4.58 -13.26
N LEU A 359 -9.45 3.94 -12.56
CA LEU A 359 -8.95 2.61 -12.89
C LEU A 359 -9.75 1.48 -12.23
N GLU A 360 -10.23 1.67 -10.99
CA GLU A 360 -11.00 0.65 -10.27
C GLU A 360 -12.40 0.42 -10.89
N LEU A 361 -12.85 1.33 -11.76
CA LEU A 361 -14.09 1.23 -12.53
C LEU A 361 -13.92 0.57 -13.92
N LEU A 362 -12.73 0.02 -14.22
CA LEU A 362 -12.51 -0.82 -15.40
C LEU A 362 -13.09 -2.22 -15.16
N SER A 363 -14.09 -2.58 -15.96
CA SER A 363 -14.87 -3.83 -15.89
C SER A 363 -13.98 -5.08 -15.84
N GLU A 364 -14.19 -5.96 -14.87
CA GLU A 364 -13.50 -7.26 -14.82
C GLU A 364 -13.97 -8.16 -15.98
N ILE A 365 -13.05 -8.91 -16.58
CA ILE A 365 -13.39 -10.12 -17.34
C ILE A 365 -12.94 -11.28 -16.47
N ASP A 366 -13.88 -12.10 -15.98
CA ASP A 366 -13.53 -13.35 -15.34
C ASP A 366 -13.08 -14.40 -16.37
N TYR A 367 -12.39 -15.43 -15.90
CA TYR A 367 -11.99 -16.63 -16.65
C TYR A 367 -13.14 -17.33 -17.37
N ASP A 368 -14.39 -17.06 -16.96
CA ASP A 368 -15.63 -17.60 -17.51
C ASP A 368 -16.41 -16.62 -18.43
N GLY A 369 -15.80 -15.52 -18.88
CA GLY A 369 -16.43 -14.62 -19.86
C GLY A 369 -17.65 -13.82 -19.35
N GLY A 370 -17.96 -13.91 -18.06
CA GLY A 370 -18.90 -13.03 -17.38
C GLY A 370 -18.26 -11.69 -17.01
N VAL A 371 -18.98 -10.59 -17.19
CA VAL A 371 -18.57 -9.25 -16.74
C VAL A 371 -19.10 -9.03 -15.32
N HIS A 372 -18.25 -9.18 -14.29
CA HIS A 372 -18.56 -8.60 -12.99
C HIS A 372 -18.14 -7.14 -13.00
N LYS A 373 -19.09 -6.22 -12.80
CA LYS A 373 -18.80 -4.79 -12.65
C LYS A 373 -18.49 -4.51 -11.19
N SER A 374 -17.36 -3.86 -10.94
CA SER A 374 -17.06 -3.24 -9.65
C SER A 374 -18.14 -2.19 -9.34
N PHE A 375 -18.69 -2.26 -8.13
CA PHE A 375 -19.64 -1.28 -7.61
C PHE A 375 -19.14 -0.75 -6.27
N LYS A 376 -19.41 0.52 -5.98
CA LYS A 376 -19.03 1.18 -4.73
C LYS A 376 -20.27 1.43 -3.87
N ILE A 377 -20.23 1.03 -2.61
CA ILE A 377 -21.22 1.42 -1.62
C ILE A 377 -20.79 2.76 -1.00
N VAL A 378 -21.65 3.77 -1.04
CA VAL A 378 -21.40 5.11 -0.49
C VAL A 378 -22.35 5.35 0.68
N ASP A 379 -21.76 5.68 1.84
CA ASP A 379 -22.47 6.01 3.09
C ASP A 379 -23.50 4.96 3.56
N ASN A 380 -23.33 3.69 3.16
CA ASN A 380 -24.34 2.63 3.34
C ASN A 380 -25.74 3.02 2.82
N LYS A 381 -25.80 3.91 1.82
CA LYS A 381 -27.04 4.44 1.25
C LYS A 381 -27.13 4.25 -0.24
N TYR A 382 -26.01 4.33 -0.95
CA TYR A 382 -26.00 4.28 -2.41
C TYR A 382 -25.06 3.22 -2.92
N VAL A 383 -25.38 2.67 -4.09
CA VAL A 383 -24.48 1.89 -4.93
C VAL A 383 -24.17 2.71 -6.17
N LEU A 384 -22.89 2.92 -6.45
CA LEU A 384 -22.41 3.49 -7.69
C LEU A 384 -21.85 2.35 -8.55
N LYS A 385 -22.40 2.16 -9.76
CA LYS A 385 -21.87 1.20 -10.76
C LYS A 385 -21.77 1.87 -12.12
N LYS A 386 -20.89 1.35 -12.99
CA LYS A 386 -20.82 1.80 -14.37
C LYS A 386 -22.17 1.63 -15.06
N SER A 387 -22.59 2.66 -15.79
CA SER A 387 -23.84 2.67 -16.53
C SER A 387 -23.99 1.41 -17.37
N SER A 388 -25.12 0.72 -17.24
CA SER A 388 -25.50 -0.36 -18.15
C SER A 388 -25.84 0.18 -19.54
N ASN A 389 -26.24 1.45 -19.62
CA ASN A 389 -26.86 2.07 -20.78
C ASN A 389 -28.07 1.26 -21.28
N ASN A 390 -28.71 0.48 -20.41
CA ASN A 390 -29.87 -0.33 -20.75
C ASN A 390 -31.15 0.46 -20.48
N PRO A 391 -31.84 0.95 -21.54
CA PRO A 391 -33.06 1.75 -21.35
C PRO A 391 -34.20 0.96 -20.71
N VAL A 392 -34.23 -0.38 -20.90
CA VAL A 392 -35.27 -1.24 -20.34
C VAL A 392 -35.10 -1.39 -18.83
N GLU A 393 -33.86 -1.54 -18.34
CA GLU A 393 -33.54 -1.52 -16.90
C GLU A 393 -34.05 -0.23 -16.26
N TYR A 394 -33.69 0.94 -16.83
CA TYR A 394 -34.08 2.22 -16.25
C TYR A 394 -35.59 2.47 -16.29
N GLU A 395 -36.28 2.03 -17.35
CA GLU A 395 -37.73 2.08 -17.40
C GLU A 395 -38.36 1.23 -16.29
N MET A 396 -37.89 -0.02 -16.16
CA MET A 396 -38.37 -0.97 -15.15
C MET A 396 -38.16 -0.41 -13.73
N LEU A 397 -36.96 0.04 -13.40
CA LEU A 397 -36.64 0.53 -12.04
C LEU A 397 -37.45 1.79 -11.70
N ARG A 398 -37.63 2.72 -12.65
CA ARG A 398 -38.49 3.90 -12.44
C ARG A 398 -39.95 3.51 -12.24
N TYR A 399 -40.44 2.56 -13.03
CA TYR A 399 -41.82 2.07 -12.89
C TYR A 399 -42.01 1.40 -11.53
N MET A 400 -41.11 0.50 -11.11
CA MET A 400 -41.16 -0.16 -9.81
C MET A 400 -41.08 0.84 -8.65
N GLY A 401 -40.19 1.83 -8.75
CA GLY A 401 -40.12 2.95 -7.80
C GLY A 401 -41.45 3.71 -7.70
N SER A 402 -42.09 4.01 -8.84
CA SER A 402 -43.41 4.68 -8.87
C SER A 402 -44.54 3.86 -8.22
N LYS A 403 -44.37 2.54 -8.12
CA LYS A 403 -45.30 1.62 -7.45
C LYS A 403 -44.93 1.31 -6.00
N GLY A 404 -43.86 1.93 -5.48
CA GLY A 404 -43.35 1.67 -4.14
C GLY A 404 -42.85 0.23 -3.97
N PHE A 405 -42.42 -0.44 -5.04
CA PHE A 405 -41.94 -1.81 -4.99
C PHE A 405 -40.48 -1.84 -4.53
N SER A 406 -40.26 -2.08 -3.24
CA SER A 406 -38.93 -1.97 -2.59
C SER A 406 -38.02 -3.20 -2.76
N LYS A 407 -38.45 -4.23 -3.50
CA LYS A 407 -37.66 -5.46 -3.72
C LYS A 407 -36.76 -5.38 -4.97
N VAL A 408 -36.59 -4.20 -5.53
CA VAL A 408 -35.57 -3.85 -6.54
C VAL A 408 -34.88 -2.55 -6.14
N PRO A 409 -33.64 -2.27 -6.58
CA PRO A 409 -32.95 -1.03 -6.26
C PRO A 409 -33.70 0.21 -6.73
N GLU A 410 -33.72 1.27 -5.92
CA GLU A 410 -34.17 2.58 -6.38
C GLU A 410 -33.11 3.18 -7.32
N PHE A 411 -33.48 3.55 -8.54
CA PHE A 411 -32.60 4.26 -9.47
C PHE A 411 -32.73 5.77 -9.26
N TYR A 412 -31.61 6.44 -8.99
CA TYR A 412 -31.58 7.89 -8.76
C TYR A 412 -31.22 8.67 -10.04
N GLU A 413 -30.05 8.40 -10.60
CA GLU A 413 -29.52 9.15 -11.75
C GLU A 413 -28.39 8.40 -12.45
N THR A 414 -28.13 8.81 -13.69
CA THR A 414 -26.89 8.50 -14.42
C THR A 414 -26.14 9.82 -14.60
N LYS A 415 -24.88 9.86 -14.15
CA LYS A 415 -24.02 11.04 -14.30
C LYS A 415 -22.61 10.59 -14.71
N ASP A 416 -22.07 11.20 -15.77
CA ASP A 416 -20.71 10.95 -16.25
C ASP A 416 -20.41 9.45 -16.51
N GLY A 417 -21.41 8.69 -16.99
CA GLY A 417 -21.29 7.26 -17.27
C GLY A 417 -21.40 6.35 -16.04
N VAL A 418 -21.77 6.89 -14.88
CA VAL A 418 -21.99 6.16 -13.63
C VAL A 418 -23.45 6.24 -13.23
N ASP A 419 -24.03 5.10 -12.91
CA ASP A 419 -25.38 4.99 -12.37
C ASP A 419 -25.34 4.98 -10.84
N LYS A 420 -26.31 5.67 -10.23
CA LYS A 420 -26.52 5.72 -8.79
C LYS A 420 -27.82 5.01 -8.41
N PHE A 421 -27.70 3.97 -7.59
CA PHE A 421 -28.82 3.20 -7.05
C PHE A 421 -28.89 3.29 -5.53
N GLY A 422 -30.04 2.96 -4.95
CA GLY A 422 -30.19 2.72 -3.51
C GLY A 422 -29.44 1.45 -3.10
N TYR A 423 -28.65 1.54 -2.04
CA TYR A 423 -28.01 0.38 -1.43
C TYR A 423 -29.00 -0.41 -0.58
N ILE A 424 -29.10 -1.70 -0.85
CA ILE A 424 -29.91 -2.64 -0.08
C ILE A 424 -28.95 -3.57 0.65
N GLN A 425 -28.91 -3.46 1.98
CA GLN A 425 -28.08 -4.32 2.81
C GLN A 425 -28.76 -5.69 3.00
N GLY A 426 -28.01 -6.78 2.88
CA GLY A 426 -28.46 -8.13 3.23
C GLY A 426 -27.43 -9.19 2.85
N GLU A 427 -27.84 -10.46 2.92
CA GLU A 427 -26.97 -11.60 2.66
C GLU A 427 -27.08 -12.08 1.20
N THR A 428 -25.95 -12.39 0.59
CA THR A 428 -25.84 -13.13 -0.68
C THR A 428 -24.94 -14.34 -0.47
N PHE A 429 -24.91 -15.29 -1.41
CA PHE A 429 -24.04 -16.45 -1.29
C PHE A 429 -23.47 -16.89 -2.64
N LYS A 430 -22.22 -17.36 -2.60
CA LYS A 430 -21.51 -17.90 -3.77
C LYS A 430 -21.77 -19.39 -3.92
N TYR A 431 -21.91 -19.85 -5.16
CA TYR A 431 -22.07 -21.27 -5.50
C TYR A 431 -23.33 -21.90 -4.88
N LYS A 432 -23.43 -23.23 -4.88
CA LYS A 432 -24.59 -23.98 -4.36
C LYS A 432 -24.70 -23.97 -2.83
N GLN A 433 -23.68 -23.46 -2.12
CA GLN A 433 -23.66 -23.39 -0.66
C GLN A 433 -24.56 -22.24 -0.21
N GLY A 434 -25.65 -22.54 0.49
CA GLY A 434 -26.64 -21.55 0.94
C GLY A 434 -28.01 -21.65 0.26
N ARG A 435 -28.17 -22.54 -0.74
CA ARG A 435 -29.48 -22.84 -1.34
C ARG A 435 -30.32 -23.71 -0.41
N THR A 436 -31.46 -23.16 0.03
CA THR A 436 -32.50 -23.86 0.79
C THR A 436 -33.80 -23.88 -0.02
N ASN A 437 -34.72 -24.78 0.31
CA ASN A 437 -36.03 -24.80 -0.34
C ASN A 437 -36.82 -23.53 0.02
N GLU A 438 -36.65 -23.03 1.23
CA GLU A 438 -37.29 -21.83 1.74
C GLU A 438 -36.86 -20.58 0.96
N LYS A 439 -35.56 -20.42 0.67
CA LYS A 439 -35.03 -19.34 -0.18
C LYS A 439 -35.52 -19.43 -1.62
N LEU A 440 -35.56 -20.64 -2.18
CA LEU A 440 -36.11 -20.87 -3.53
C LEU A 440 -37.60 -20.48 -3.56
N ASN A 441 -38.39 -20.95 -2.61
CA ASN A 441 -39.81 -20.60 -2.51
C ASN A 441 -40.01 -19.09 -2.37
N SER A 442 -39.18 -18.43 -1.56
CA SER A 442 -39.22 -16.97 -1.41
C SER A 442 -38.88 -16.23 -2.71
N LEU A 443 -37.92 -16.73 -3.49
CA LEU A 443 -37.58 -16.21 -4.82
C LEU A 443 -38.73 -16.37 -5.82
N ILE A 444 -39.41 -17.52 -5.83
CA ILE A 444 -40.57 -17.72 -6.71
C ILE A 444 -41.74 -16.80 -6.31
N CYS A 445 -41.96 -16.59 -5.01
CA CYS A 445 -42.94 -15.62 -4.52
C CYS A 445 -42.58 -14.18 -4.94
N PHE A 446 -41.31 -13.80 -4.87
CA PHE A 446 -40.83 -12.53 -5.40
C PHE A 446 -41.14 -12.42 -6.91
N LEU A 447 -40.81 -13.44 -7.69
CA LEU A 447 -40.99 -13.43 -9.14
C LEU A 447 -42.47 -13.27 -9.52
N LYS A 448 -43.37 -14.01 -8.85
CA LYS A 448 -44.83 -13.89 -9.04
C LYS A 448 -45.32 -12.47 -8.77
N GLU A 449 -44.89 -11.88 -7.66
CA GLU A 449 -45.27 -10.52 -7.28
C GLU A 449 -44.73 -9.48 -8.29
N PHE A 450 -43.46 -9.62 -8.68
CA PHE A 450 -42.79 -8.75 -9.63
C PHE A 450 -43.43 -8.81 -11.01
N HIS A 451 -43.58 -10.01 -11.59
CA HIS A 451 -44.22 -10.22 -12.89
C HIS A 451 -45.66 -9.73 -12.92
N GLY A 452 -46.43 -9.92 -11.84
CA GLY A 452 -47.79 -9.37 -11.73
C GLY A 452 -47.83 -7.84 -11.82
N LYS A 453 -46.80 -7.13 -11.34
CA LYS A 453 -46.67 -5.67 -11.49
C LYS A 453 -46.19 -5.28 -12.89
N CYS A 454 -45.29 -6.06 -13.48
CA CYS A 454 -44.80 -5.86 -14.85
C CYS A 454 -45.95 -5.98 -15.88
N GLU A 455 -46.78 -7.01 -15.77
CA GLU A 455 -47.91 -7.24 -16.67
C GLU A 455 -48.93 -6.08 -16.63
N GLN A 456 -49.13 -5.45 -15.47
CA GLN A 456 -49.98 -4.25 -15.35
C GLN A 456 -49.46 -3.06 -16.19
N LYS A 457 -48.16 -3.03 -16.48
CA LYS A 457 -47.50 -1.97 -17.27
C LYS A 457 -47.41 -2.31 -18.75
N LEU A 458 -47.00 -3.54 -19.06
CA LEU A 458 -46.67 -3.95 -20.42
C LEU A 458 -47.84 -4.64 -21.13
N GLY A 459 -48.63 -5.41 -20.38
CA GLY A 459 -49.75 -6.20 -20.88
C GLY A 459 -49.33 -7.33 -21.84
N LYS A 460 -50.33 -8.09 -22.30
CA LYS A 460 -50.19 -9.16 -23.32
C LYS A 460 -49.24 -10.30 -22.91
N GLY A 461 -49.16 -10.61 -21.62
CA GLY A 461 -48.28 -11.64 -21.09
C GLY A 461 -46.80 -11.27 -21.17
N GLN A 462 -46.48 -9.97 -21.23
CA GLN A 462 -45.11 -9.48 -21.28
C GLN A 462 -44.67 -8.89 -19.95
N VAL A 463 -43.46 -9.22 -19.54
CA VAL A 463 -42.85 -8.72 -18.31
C VAL A 463 -41.45 -8.19 -18.58
N TYR A 464 -40.95 -7.33 -17.70
CA TYR A 464 -39.51 -7.08 -17.61
C TYR A 464 -38.88 -8.34 -17.01
N LEU A 465 -37.86 -8.87 -17.67
CA LEU A 465 -37.13 -10.07 -17.28
C LEU A 465 -35.77 -9.67 -16.74
N HIS A 466 -35.22 -10.43 -15.80
CA HIS A 466 -33.88 -10.18 -15.26
C HIS A 466 -32.79 -10.52 -16.27
N GLY A 467 -32.97 -11.65 -16.96
CA GLY A 467 -32.06 -12.14 -18.00
C GLY A 467 -30.82 -12.88 -17.52
N LYS A 468 -30.59 -12.97 -16.21
CA LYS A 468 -29.57 -13.83 -15.59
C LYS A 468 -29.81 -13.93 -14.08
N TYR A 469 -30.16 -15.10 -13.53
CA TYR A 469 -30.42 -15.22 -12.09
C TYR A 469 -29.25 -15.87 -11.36
N ASP A 470 -28.23 -15.08 -11.02
CA ASP A 470 -27.13 -15.55 -10.18
C ASP A 470 -27.51 -15.48 -8.70
N ASN A 471 -26.99 -16.40 -7.88
CA ASN A 471 -27.22 -16.37 -6.44
C ASN A 471 -26.66 -15.09 -5.77
N GLU A 472 -25.68 -14.44 -6.41
CA GLU A 472 -25.10 -13.17 -5.94
C GLU A 472 -26.00 -11.96 -6.22
N ASP A 473 -26.95 -12.10 -7.15
CA ASP A 473 -27.89 -11.05 -7.53
C ASP A 473 -29.16 -11.02 -6.66
N ILE A 474 -29.26 -11.95 -5.69
CA ILE A 474 -30.43 -12.08 -4.81
C ILE A 474 -30.00 -11.80 -3.36
N ILE A 475 -30.58 -10.76 -2.78
CA ILE A 475 -30.34 -10.34 -1.40
C ILE A 475 -31.40 -10.97 -0.51
N TYR A 476 -30.94 -11.65 0.53
CA TYR A 476 -31.78 -12.30 1.52
C TYR A 476 -31.75 -11.59 2.88
N ASP A 477 -32.86 -11.72 3.61
CA ASP A 477 -32.99 -11.47 5.05
C ASP A 477 -33.46 -12.79 5.69
N GLY A 478 -32.49 -13.56 6.21
CA GLY A 478 -32.70 -14.97 6.57
C GLY A 478 -33.08 -15.81 5.34
N GLU A 479 -34.27 -16.43 5.38
CA GLU A 479 -34.80 -17.26 4.29
C GLU A 479 -35.62 -16.45 3.25
N ASN A 480 -35.84 -15.16 3.49
CA ASN A 480 -36.72 -14.35 2.64
C ASN A 480 -35.94 -13.49 1.65
N VAL A 481 -36.39 -13.44 0.39
CA VAL A 481 -35.86 -12.50 -0.60
C VAL A 481 -36.23 -11.08 -0.18
N LYS A 482 -35.20 -10.29 0.11
CA LYS A 482 -35.30 -8.87 0.42
C LYS A 482 -35.31 -8.04 -0.86
N ALA A 483 -34.43 -8.36 -1.80
CA ALA A 483 -34.40 -7.71 -3.12
C ALA A 483 -33.67 -8.56 -4.15
N VAL A 484 -33.97 -8.32 -5.42
CA VAL A 484 -33.16 -8.79 -6.56
C VAL A 484 -32.48 -7.56 -7.17
N ILE A 485 -31.17 -7.66 -7.41
CA ILE A 485 -30.29 -6.58 -7.86
C ILE A 485 -29.61 -6.95 -9.18
N ASN A 486 -28.81 -6.05 -9.75
CA ASN A 486 -28.03 -6.32 -10.97
C ASN A 486 -28.87 -6.58 -12.24
N TRP A 487 -29.85 -5.72 -12.48
CA TRP A 487 -30.75 -5.75 -13.64
C TRP A 487 -30.11 -5.28 -14.96
N ASP A 488 -28.79 -5.38 -15.11
CA ASP A 488 -28.05 -4.90 -16.29
C ASP A 488 -28.54 -5.55 -17.59
N ASN A 489 -28.92 -6.82 -17.51
CA ASN A 489 -29.38 -7.62 -18.65
C ASN A 489 -30.88 -7.54 -18.85
N CYS A 490 -31.58 -6.60 -18.20
CA CYS A 490 -33.03 -6.54 -18.24
C CYS A 490 -33.57 -6.33 -19.67
N TYR A 491 -34.57 -7.11 -20.06
CA TYR A 491 -35.26 -6.97 -21.34
C TYR A 491 -36.76 -7.32 -21.18
N ILE A 492 -37.57 -7.06 -22.21
CA ILE A 492 -39.00 -7.40 -22.19
C ILE A 492 -39.22 -8.75 -22.86
N GLY A 493 -39.95 -9.66 -22.22
CA GLY A 493 -40.24 -10.98 -22.79
C GLY A 493 -41.31 -11.77 -22.04
N ASN A 494 -41.28 -13.09 -22.25
CA ASN A 494 -42.22 -14.02 -21.63
C ASN A 494 -41.78 -14.35 -20.19
N PRO A 495 -42.67 -14.29 -19.19
CA PRO A 495 -42.34 -14.60 -17.79
C PRO A 495 -41.72 -15.99 -17.54
N TYR A 496 -41.97 -16.96 -18.41
CA TYR A 496 -41.36 -18.29 -18.30
C TYR A 496 -39.85 -18.29 -18.54
N GLU A 497 -39.30 -17.27 -19.22
CA GLU A 497 -37.85 -17.19 -19.43
C GLU A 497 -37.11 -17.06 -18.08
N ASP A 498 -37.57 -16.19 -17.18
CA ASP A 498 -37.00 -16.05 -15.83
C ASP A 498 -37.28 -17.30 -14.95
N LEU A 499 -38.44 -17.95 -15.13
CA LEU A 499 -38.77 -19.16 -14.38
C LEU A 499 -37.86 -20.34 -14.76
N VAL A 500 -37.63 -20.52 -16.06
CA VAL A 500 -36.74 -21.55 -16.60
C VAL A 500 -35.29 -21.26 -16.23
N GLU A 501 -34.89 -19.99 -16.20
CA GLU A 501 -33.58 -19.58 -15.69
C GLU A 501 -33.38 -20.00 -14.24
N ILE A 502 -34.37 -19.75 -13.37
CA ILE A 502 -34.31 -20.19 -11.96
C ILE A 502 -34.30 -21.72 -11.85
N ILE A 503 -35.10 -22.44 -12.65
CA ILE A 503 -35.07 -23.91 -12.68
C ILE A 503 -33.66 -24.39 -13.06
N PHE A 504 -33.10 -23.82 -14.14
CA PHE A 504 -31.78 -24.15 -14.64
C PHE A 504 -30.72 -23.96 -13.55
N GLU A 505 -30.76 -22.83 -12.85
CA GLU A 505 -29.79 -22.49 -11.82
C GLU A 505 -30.00 -23.29 -10.53
N TRP A 506 -31.24 -23.51 -10.08
CA TRP A 506 -31.53 -24.01 -8.72
C TRP A 506 -31.83 -25.51 -8.60
N THR A 507 -32.28 -26.19 -9.65
CA THR A 507 -32.78 -27.58 -9.53
C THR A 507 -31.79 -28.65 -10.00
N ASP A 508 -30.53 -28.29 -10.25
CA ASP A 508 -29.49 -29.20 -10.78
C ASP A 508 -29.85 -29.87 -12.13
N ILE A 509 -30.81 -29.34 -12.88
CA ILE A 509 -31.30 -29.94 -14.15
C ILE A 509 -30.17 -30.16 -15.17
N SER A 510 -29.17 -29.27 -15.14
CA SER A 510 -27.98 -29.28 -15.99
C SER A 510 -26.80 -30.12 -15.46
N SER A 511 -26.92 -30.72 -14.28
CA SER A 511 -25.86 -31.53 -13.67
C SER A 511 -25.82 -32.96 -14.21
N TYR A 512 -24.63 -33.44 -14.62
CA TYR A 512 -24.41 -34.83 -15.05
C TYR A 512 -24.68 -35.89 -13.97
N ILE A 513 -24.67 -35.49 -12.69
CA ILE A 513 -24.93 -36.38 -11.54
C ILE A 513 -26.28 -36.07 -10.87
N ARG A 514 -27.21 -35.42 -11.58
CA ARG A 514 -28.53 -35.04 -11.05
C ARG A 514 -29.36 -36.24 -10.61
N ARG A 515 -30.27 -36.00 -9.66
CA ARG A 515 -31.32 -36.95 -9.28
C ARG A 515 -32.65 -36.51 -9.91
N ASN A 516 -33.06 -37.19 -10.97
CA ASN A 516 -34.19 -36.77 -11.80
C ASN A 516 -35.50 -36.57 -11.00
N ASP A 517 -35.79 -37.44 -10.04
CA ASP A 517 -36.99 -37.33 -9.17
C ASP A 517 -36.99 -36.05 -8.34
N ARG A 518 -35.80 -35.61 -7.87
CA ARG A 518 -35.64 -34.37 -7.13
C ARG A 518 -35.81 -33.15 -8.04
N VAL A 519 -35.28 -33.20 -9.26
CA VAL A 519 -35.44 -32.14 -10.25
C VAL A 519 -36.92 -31.95 -10.57
N LEU A 520 -37.63 -33.03 -10.92
CA LEU A 520 -39.08 -33.01 -11.22
C LEU A 520 -39.90 -32.47 -10.04
N ARG A 521 -39.62 -32.92 -8.82
CA ARG A 521 -40.31 -32.42 -7.61
C ARG A 521 -40.08 -30.93 -7.40
N SER A 522 -38.87 -30.45 -7.66
CA SER A 522 -38.53 -29.02 -7.50
C SER A 522 -39.23 -28.18 -8.57
N ILE A 523 -39.24 -28.62 -9.83
CA ILE A 523 -39.98 -27.95 -10.92
C ILE A 523 -41.46 -27.87 -10.59
N ARG A 524 -42.07 -28.97 -10.14
CA ARG A 524 -43.49 -29.00 -9.74
C ARG A 524 -43.79 -28.00 -8.62
N GLU A 525 -42.94 -27.94 -7.60
CA GLU A 525 -43.14 -27.02 -6.48
C GLU A 525 -42.95 -25.55 -6.91
N ILE A 526 -41.95 -25.26 -7.75
CA ILE A 526 -41.75 -23.93 -8.36
C ILE A 526 -43.01 -23.49 -9.11
N LEU A 527 -43.55 -24.35 -9.98
CA LEU A 527 -44.74 -24.05 -10.77
C LEU A 527 -45.97 -23.85 -9.89
N LYS A 528 -46.14 -24.70 -8.87
CA LYS A 528 -47.25 -24.59 -7.92
C LYS A 528 -47.23 -23.26 -7.17
N ILE A 529 -46.06 -22.78 -6.73
CA ILE A 529 -45.93 -21.48 -6.06
C ILE A 529 -46.21 -20.34 -7.05
N TYR A 530 -45.61 -20.42 -8.24
CA TYR A 530 -45.71 -19.37 -9.26
C TYR A 530 -47.14 -19.22 -9.82
N ARG A 531 -47.75 -20.32 -10.27
CA ARG A 531 -49.08 -20.34 -10.91
C ARG A 531 -50.24 -20.45 -9.90
N GLY A 532 -50.06 -21.13 -8.77
CA GLY A 532 -51.17 -21.48 -7.89
C GLY A 532 -52.01 -22.62 -8.47
N ASP A 533 -53.35 -22.49 -8.43
CA ASP A 533 -54.31 -23.51 -8.92
C ASP A 533 -54.69 -23.34 -10.42
N GLU A 534 -53.98 -22.50 -11.17
CA GLU A 534 -54.21 -22.30 -12.61
C GLU A 534 -53.86 -23.59 -13.39
N THR A 535 -54.70 -23.97 -14.37
CA THR A 535 -54.60 -25.24 -15.11
C THR A 535 -53.28 -25.41 -15.84
N SER A 536 -52.81 -26.66 -15.97
CA SER A 536 -51.56 -27.02 -16.63
C SER A 536 -51.45 -26.43 -18.05
N GLU A 537 -50.24 -26.01 -18.41
CA GLU A 537 -49.92 -25.75 -19.80
C GLU A 537 -49.56 -27.08 -20.45
N SER A 538 -50.33 -27.51 -21.46
CA SER A 538 -50.07 -28.74 -22.19
C SER A 538 -48.70 -28.80 -22.87
N ASP A 539 -47.98 -27.66 -22.92
CA ASP A 539 -46.78 -27.45 -23.72
C ASP A 539 -45.57 -26.97 -22.87
N LEU A 540 -45.58 -27.18 -21.54
CA LEU A 540 -44.49 -26.74 -20.65
C LEU A 540 -43.11 -27.21 -21.13
N ALA A 541 -42.98 -28.47 -21.56
CA ALA A 541 -41.73 -29.00 -22.06
C ALA A 541 -41.23 -28.22 -23.29
N GLN A 542 -42.12 -27.83 -24.19
CA GLN A 542 -41.75 -27.01 -25.34
C GLN A 542 -41.34 -25.61 -24.91
N ILE A 543 -42.06 -24.99 -23.98
CA ILE A 543 -41.70 -23.67 -23.42
C ILE A 543 -40.32 -23.70 -22.79
N MET A 544 -40.00 -24.74 -22.02
CA MET A 544 -38.68 -24.92 -21.42
C MET A 544 -37.58 -25.03 -22.49
N LYS A 545 -37.81 -25.80 -23.56
CA LYS A 545 -36.87 -25.92 -24.69
C LYS A 545 -36.63 -24.57 -25.37
N ASP A 546 -37.69 -23.84 -25.69
CA ASP A 546 -37.59 -22.52 -26.34
C ASP A 546 -36.80 -21.53 -25.45
N CYS A 547 -36.99 -21.58 -24.14
CA CYS A 547 -36.25 -20.73 -23.19
C CYS A 547 -34.77 -21.12 -23.11
N LEU A 548 -34.45 -22.43 -23.08
CA LEU A 548 -33.07 -22.92 -23.07
C LEU A 548 -32.33 -22.59 -24.38
N GLU A 549 -33.01 -22.67 -25.52
CA GLU A 549 -32.45 -22.28 -26.81
C GLU A 549 -32.15 -20.78 -26.86
N LYS A 550 -33.10 -19.94 -26.44
CA LYS A 550 -32.87 -18.48 -26.31
C LYS A 550 -31.72 -18.16 -25.36
N LYS A 551 -31.58 -18.90 -24.25
CA LYS A 551 -30.44 -18.74 -23.34
C LYS A 551 -29.13 -19.00 -24.07
N LEU A 552 -29.06 -20.10 -24.84
CA LEU A 552 -27.86 -20.45 -25.62
C LEU A 552 -27.52 -19.40 -26.69
N GLU A 553 -28.52 -18.83 -27.36
CA GLU A 553 -28.33 -17.78 -28.36
C GLU A 553 -27.67 -16.51 -27.81
N ARG A 554 -27.84 -16.22 -26.51
CA ARG A 554 -27.27 -15.04 -25.84
C ARG A 554 -25.82 -15.24 -25.39
N ILE A 555 -25.31 -16.46 -25.41
CA ILE A 555 -23.94 -16.76 -24.98
C ILE A 555 -22.98 -16.44 -26.12
N ASP A 556 -21.93 -15.67 -25.83
CA ASP A 556 -20.90 -15.32 -26.81
C ASP A 556 -20.14 -16.58 -27.26
N LYS A 557 -20.26 -16.91 -28.55
CA LYS A 557 -19.62 -18.08 -29.17
C LYS A 557 -18.09 -18.00 -29.18
N SER A 558 -17.52 -16.81 -28.96
CA SER A 558 -16.08 -16.60 -28.85
C SER A 558 -15.54 -16.75 -27.43
N ALA A 559 -16.42 -16.92 -26.42
CA ALA A 559 -16.02 -17.11 -25.04
C ALA A 559 -15.29 -18.45 -24.84
N ASN A 560 -14.24 -18.45 -24.03
CA ASN A 560 -13.41 -19.64 -23.76
C ASN A 560 -14.20 -20.81 -23.13
N ASN A 561 -15.33 -20.52 -22.48
CA ASN A 561 -16.21 -21.50 -21.85
C ASN A 561 -17.49 -21.78 -22.65
N TYR A 562 -17.61 -21.29 -23.90
CA TYR A 562 -18.79 -21.54 -24.73
C TYR A 562 -19.12 -23.04 -24.86
N SER A 563 -18.10 -23.89 -25.03
CA SER A 563 -18.30 -25.34 -25.13
C SER A 563 -18.93 -25.92 -23.86
N TRP A 564 -18.51 -25.46 -22.68
CA TRP A 564 -19.06 -25.89 -21.41
C TRP A 564 -20.53 -25.47 -21.26
N TRP A 565 -20.85 -24.22 -21.59
CA TRP A 565 -22.22 -23.72 -21.57
C TRP A 565 -23.13 -24.46 -22.57
N TYR A 566 -22.63 -24.68 -23.79
CA TYR A 566 -23.35 -25.44 -24.81
C TYR A 566 -23.69 -26.85 -24.30
N GLU A 567 -22.71 -27.58 -23.78
CA GLU A 567 -22.91 -28.93 -23.23
C GLU A 567 -23.88 -28.93 -22.05
N THR A 568 -23.76 -27.96 -21.15
CA THR A 568 -24.58 -27.82 -19.95
C THR A 568 -26.05 -27.54 -20.30
N ILE A 569 -26.31 -26.67 -21.27
CA ILE A 569 -27.67 -26.36 -21.76
C ILE A 569 -28.26 -27.56 -22.50
N LYS A 570 -27.51 -28.19 -23.40
CA LYS A 570 -27.96 -29.40 -24.11
C LYS A 570 -28.24 -30.57 -23.17
N HIS A 571 -27.51 -30.66 -22.06
CA HIS A 571 -27.78 -31.66 -21.04
C HIS A 571 -29.09 -31.41 -20.27
N ALA A 572 -29.46 -30.14 -20.07
CA ALA A 572 -30.76 -29.75 -19.52
C ALA A 572 -31.89 -29.99 -20.53
N GLU A 573 -31.72 -29.66 -21.81
CA GLU A 573 -32.69 -30.00 -22.88
C GLU A 573 -32.98 -31.50 -22.94
N THR A 574 -31.92 -32.33 -22.84
CA THR A 574 -32.08 -33.80 -22.82
C THR A 574 -32.95 -34.27 -21.64
N PHE A 575 -32.86 -33.60 -20.49
CA PHE A 575 -33.78 -33.90 -19.38
C PHE A 575 -35.22 -33.58 -19.75
N VAL A 576 -35.45 -32.41 -20.35
CA VAL A 576 -36.80 -31.98 -20.76
C VAL A 576 -37.41 -32.96 -21.75
N ASP A 577 -36.65 -33.42 -22.75
CA ASP A 577 -37.12 -34.41 -23.72
C ASP A 577 -37.44 -35.77 -23.07
N LEU A 578 -36.62 -36.22 -22.11
CA LEU A 578 -36.85 -37.50 -21.42
C LEU A 578 -38.09 -37.50 -20.53
N TYR A 579 -38.53 -36.33 -20.06
CA TYR A 579 -39.64 -36.18 -19.12
C TYR A 579 -40.77 -35.30 -19.67
N GLU A 580 -40.87 -35.18 -21.00
CA GLU A 580 -41.83 -34.32 -21.69
C GLU A 580 -43.28 -34.59 -21.24
N ASP A 581 -43.69 -35.85 -21.24
CA ASP A 581 -45.04 -36.25 -20.80
C ASP A 581 -45.30 -35.86 -19.34
N GLU A 582 -44.30 -36.00 -18.46
CA GLU A 582 -44.47 -35.68 -17.05
C GLU A 582 -44.56 -34.17 -16.82
N LEU A 583 -43.71 -33.39 -17.52
CA LEU A 583 -43.70 -31.93 -17.45
C LEU A 583 -44.98 -31.32 -18.01
N ASN A 584 -45.52 -31.83 -19.11
CA ASN A 584 -46.77 -31.34 -19.70
C ASN A 584 -48.01 -31.66 -18.85
N ASN A 585 -47.88 -32.53 -17.85
CA ASN A 585 -48.93 -32.89 -16.89
C ASN A 585 -48.80 -32.15 -15.53
N PHE A 586 -47.88 -31.18 -15.39
CA PHE A 586 -47.65 -30.44 -14.14
C PHE A 586 -48.58 -29.25 -13.91
#